data_AF-A0AAD7MA06-F1
#
_entry.id   AF-A0AAD7MA06-F1
#
_cell.length_a   1.000
_cell.length_b   1.000
_cell.length_c   1.000
_cell.angle_alpha   90.00
_cell.angle_beta   90.00
_cell.angle_gamma   90.00
#
_symmetry.space_group_name_H-M   'P 1'
#
loop_
_entity.id
_entity.type
_entity.pdbx_description
1 polymer ?
#
loop_
_entity_poly.entity_id
_entity_poly.type
_entity_poly.pdbx_seq_one_letter_code
_entity_poly.pdbx_strand_id
1 'polypeptide(L)'
;MADPPPPYDPVDQTLLANLARLSVSHSTATDTGSSRVQFSRSPPSIRRPPTSGAPGLSTPSTPSRASGGDGRLYARSPPSLHPPPTSGAPSTPPRPSGGDGRLYVYQSPTRAGETTSWAEAAAATQGVAGGRAHLAVKPSKARHRKKRAYAVFFGRIPGVYDSWPAEAQVKGARPAVHQGYVSHEAAHAAFQFAVEHGWTRVCDSSPTPLRFTVEAAPLGALPIPTATTNPLHGESDGLWYAVFCGVTPGIYGSALELSLNTVGLSCATYSSFSSRDAAIRKFEAAQRDGLVKIVTPLY
;
A
#
# COMPACT_ATOMS: atom_id res chain seq x y z
N MET A 1 32.36 -35.54 -2.17
CA MET A 1 30.97 -35.61 -2.64
C MET A 1 30.10 -35.36 -1.43
N ALA A 2 29.42 -34.20 -1.38
CA ALA A 2 28.50 -33.89 -0.28
C ALA A 2 27.14 -34.52 -0.62
N ASP A 3 26.53 -35.21 0.34
CA ASP A 3 25.21 -35.81 0.16
C ASP A 3 24.17 -34.74 -0.22
N PRO A 4 23.23 -35.06 -1.12
CA PRO A 4 22.13 -34.17 -1.44
C PRO A 4 21.32 -33.90 -0.16
N PRO A 5 20.88 -32.64 0.08
CA PRO A 5 20.02 -32.34 1.21
C PRO A 5 18.74 -33.19 1.13
N PRO A 6 18.22 -33.68 2.27
CA PRO A 6 17.01 -34.48 2.29
C PRO A 6 15.85 -33.71 1.66
N PRO A 7 14.92 -34.41 0.96
CA PRO A 7 13.72 -33.78 0.43
C PRO A 7 12.97 -33.09 1.58
N TYR A 8 12.57 -31.84 1.34
CA TYR A 8 11.80 -31.04 2.26
C TYR A 8 10.50 -31.77 2.57
N ASP A 9 10.34 -32.26 3.80
CA ASP A 9 9.12 -32.90 4.25
C ASP A 9 8.00 -31.85 4.18
N PRO A 10 6.94 -32.05 3.37
CA PRO A 10 5.83 -31.12 3.36
C PRO A 10 5.24 -31.10 4.77
N VAL A 11 5.33 -29.94 5.42
CA VAL A 11 4.66 -29.68 6.69
C VAL A 11 3.26 -30.26 6.62
N ASP A 12 3.01 -31.21 7.53
CA ASP A 12 1.84 -32.04 7.66
C ASP A 12 0.54 -31.27 7.33
N GLN A 13 0.06 -31.36 6.09
CA GLN A 13 -1.14 -30.66 5.62
C GLN A 13 -2.38 -31.05 6.45
N THR A 14 -2.30 -32.17 7.17
CA THR A 14 -3.29 -32.68 8.11
C THR A 14 -3.48 -31.75 9.33
N LEU A 15 -2.45 -31.01 9.76
CA LEU A 15 -2.54 -30.04 10.85
C LEU A 15 -3.31 -28.78 10.45
N LEU A 16 -3.16 -28.32 9.20
CA LEU A 16 -3.95 -27.19 8.66
C LEU A 16 -5.42 -27.57 8.46
N ALA A 17 -5.73 -28.81 8.07
CA ALA A 17 -7.10 -29.29 7.95
C ALA A 17 -7.82 -29.41 9.32
N ASN A 18 -7.08 -29.70 10.39
CA ASN A 18 -7.65 -29.86 11.73
C ASN A 18 -7.92 -28.52 12.45
N LEU A 19 -7.13 -27.46 12.17
CA LEU A 19 -7.40 -26.12 12.72
C LEU A 19 -8.66 -25.46 12.13
N ALA A 20 -9.03 -25.77 10.89
CA ALA A 20 -10.26 -25.28 10.28
C ALA A 20 -11.55 -25.88 10.90
N ARG A 21 -11.46 -27.02 11.61
CA ARG A 21 -12.62 -27.69 12.21
C ARG A 21 -12.90 -27.30 13.67
N LEU A 22 -11.96 -26.66 14.37
CA LEU A 22 -12.12 -26.30 15.78
C LEU A 22 -12.73 -24.91 16.04
N SER A 23 -13.07 -24.14 15.00
CA SER A 23 -13.67 -22.80 15.15
C SER A 23 -15.21 -22.80 15.28
N VAL A 24 -15.88 -23.97 15.32
CA VAL A 24 -17.35 -24.06 15.44
C VAL A 24 -17.74 -24.84 16.69
N SER A 25 -17.49 -24.26 17.86
CA SER A 25 -18.31 -24.49 19.06
C SER A 25 -17.74 -23.62 20.16
N HIS A 26 -18.42 -22.53 20.52
CA HIS A 26 -18.55 -21.96 21.87
C HIS A 26 -19.48 -20.76 21.74
N SER A 27 -20.79 -21.03 21.76
CA SER A 27 -21.80 -20.01 22.02
C SER A 27 -22.92 -20.65 22.83
N THR A 28 -22.72 -20.69 24.15
CA THR A 28 -23.78 -20.96 25.12
C THR A 28 -24.18 -19.65 25.76
N ALA A 29 -25.37 -19.20 25.34
CA ALA A 29 -26.39 -18.45 26.06
C ALA A 29 -26.04 -17.85 27.43
N THR A 30 -26.25 -16.54 27.55
CA THR A 30 -27.07 -16.00 28.65
C THR A 30 -28.14 -15.07 28.08
N ASP A 31 -29.37 -15.52 28.29
CA ASP A 31 -30.65 -14.87 28.09
C ASP A 31 -30.92 -13.89 29.24
N THR A 32 -31.17 -12.61 28.94
CA THR A 32 -32.08 -11.78 29.74
C THR A 32 -32.67 -10.63 28.90
N GLY A 33 -33.93 -10.81 28.50
CA GLY A 33 -35.02 -9.82 28.50
C GLY A 33 -34.79 -8.40 27.94
N SER A 34 -35.64 -8.01 26.97
CA SER A 34 -36.63 -6.93 27.15
C SER A 34 -37.08 -6.29 25.83
N SER A 35 -38.39 -6.07 25.74
CA SER A 35 -39.09 -5.06 24.92
C SER A 35 -39.18 -5.27 23.40
N ARG A 36 -40.26 -5.98 23.05
CA ARG A 36 -40.88 -6.06 21.73
C ARG A 36 -41.64 -4.75 21.44
N VAL A 37 -41.10 -3.91 20.56
CA VAL A 37 -41.86 -2.84 19.88
C VAL A 37 -42.08 -3.28 18.43
N GLN A 38 -43.32 -3.57 18.07
CA GLN A 38 -43.72 -3.87 16.70
C GLN A 38 -43.81 -2.56 15.89
N PHE A 39 -42.98 -2.42 14.86
CA PHE A 39 -43.23 -1.49 13.76
C PHE A 39 -43.40 -2.27 12.47
N SER A 40 -44.66 -2.39 12.04
CA SER A 40 -45.05 -2.73 10.68
C SER A 40 -44.77 -1.54 9.77
N ARG A 41 -43.89 -1.72 8.78
CA ARG A 41 -43.84 -0.85 7.59
C ARG A 41 -43.53 -1.69 6.35
N SER A 42 -44.53 -1.81 5.48
CA SER A 42 -44.42 -2.35 4.13
C SER A 42 -43.42 -1.54 3.29
N PRO A 43 -42.66 -2.18 2.38
CA PRO A 43 -41.76 -1.47 1.46
C PRO A 43 -42.54 -0.83 0.29
N PRO A 44 -42.16 0.36 -0.19
CA PRO A 44 -42.71 0.94 -1.41
C PRO A 44 -42.09 0.28 -2.65
N SER A 45 -42.94 -0.08 -3.61
CA SER A 45 -42.56 -0.53 -4.95
C SER A 45 -41.94 0.62 -5.74
N ILE A 46 -40.65 0.52 -6.08
CA ILE A 46 -39.98 1.44 -7.00
C ILE A 46 -40.08 0.89 -8.42
N ARG A 47 -40.88 1.56 -9.25
CA ARG A 47 -40.93 1.35 -10.71
C ARG A 47 -39.64 1.87 -11.34
N ARG A 48 -38.96 1.03 -12.13
CA ARG A 48 -37.88 1.46 -13.04
C ARG A 48 -38.47 2.03 -14.33
N PRO A 49 -37.97 3.15 -14.86
CA PRO A 49 -38.23 3.56 -16.23
C PRO A 49 -37.30 2.82 -17.22
N PRO A 50 -37.71 2.65 -18.49
CA PRO A 50 -36.87 2.07 -19.53
C PRO A 50 -35.91 3.12 -20.10
N THR A 51 -34.61 2.82 -20.13
CA THR A 51 -33.61 3.60 -20.87
C THR A 51 -33.49 3.07 -22.30
N SER A 52 -34.03 3.86 -23.23
CA SER A 52 -33.85 3.76 -24.67
C SER A 52 -32.40 4.03 -25.06
N GLY A 53 -31.94 3.35 -26.10
CA GLY A 53 -30.57 3.43 -26.60
C GLY A 53 -30.22 4.71 -27.34
N ALA A 54 -28.92 4.88 -27.56
CA ALA A 54 -28.35 5.76 -28.57
C ALA A 54 -27.02 5.20 -29.08
N PRO A 55 -26.67 5.43 -30.36
CA PRO A 55 -25.68 4.66 -31.10
C PRO A 55 -24.31 5.33 -31.16
N GLY A 56 -23.35 4.57 -31.71
CA GLY A 56 -21.91 4.79 -31.62
C GLY A 56 -21.38 6.08 -32.23
N LEU A 57 -20.32 6.60 -31.59
CA LEU A 57 -19.41 7.58 -32.15
C LEU A 57 -18.12 6.89 -32.59
N SER A 58 -17.86 6.99 -33.88
CA SER A 58 -16.64 6.62 -34.59
C SER A 58 -15.47 7.51 -34.14
N THR A 59 -14.34 6.90 -33.80
CA THR A 59 -13.07 7.61 -33.56
C THR A 59 -12.31 7.79 -34.88
N PRO A 60 -11.75 8.99 -35.17
CA PRO A 60 -10.94 9.21 -36.35
C PRO A 60 -9.50 8.73 -36.15
N SER A 61 -8.97 8.13 -37.21
CA SER A 61 -7.63 7.56 -37.35
C SER A 61 -6.54 8.63 -37.32
N THR A 62 -5.48 8.36 -36.56
CA THR A 62 -4.26 9.18 -36.49
C THR A 62 -3.36 8.93 -37.71
N PRO A 63 -2.90 9.96 -38.44
CA PRO A 63 -1.96 9.76 -39.53
C PRO A 63 -0.52 9.57 -39.03
N SER A 64 0.14 8.58 -39.64
CA SER A 64 1.54 8.22 -39.49
C SER A 64 2.45 9.30 -40.11
N ARG A 65 3.42 9.81 -39.35
CA ARG A 65 4.39 10.82 -39.80
C ARG A 65 5.73 10.13 -40.10
N ALA A 66 6.02 9.97 -41.38
CA ALA A 66 7.31 9.58 -41.93
C ALA A 66 8.14 10.80 -42.34
N SER A 67 9.45 10.58 -42.46
CA SER A 67 10.50 11.47 -43.01
C SER A 67 10.82 12.72 -42.18
N GLY A 68 12.07 13.14 -42.00
CA GLY A 68 13.35 12.79 -42.60
C GLY A 68 14.33 13.91 -42.22
N GLY A 69 15.62 13.78 -42.58
CA GLY A 69 16.52 14.93 -42.64
C GLY A 69 17.81 14.77 -41.84
N ASP A 70 18.79 14.13 -42.46
CA ASP A 70 20.20 14.45 -42.30
C ASP A 70 20.45 15.95 -42.53
N GLY A 71 21.24 16.56 -41.65
CA GLY A 71 21.57 17.97 -41.71
C GLY A 71 22.77 18.32 -40.84
N ARG A 72 23.92 17.70 -41.13
CA ARG A 72 25.24 18.16 -40.65
C ARG A 72 25.48 19.59 -41.13
N LEU A 73 25.49 20.54 -40.20
CA LEU A 73 26.10 21.85 -40.40
C LEU A 73 27.14 22.08 -39.31
N TYR A 74 28.39 22.20 -39.75
CA TYR A 74 29.55 22.55 -38.95
C TYR A 74 29.44 24.02 -38.53
N ALA A 75 29.11 24.27 -37.26
CA ALA A 75 29.22 25.60 -36.67
C ALA A 75 30.63 25.81 -36.10
N ARG A 76 31.25 26.91 -36.51
CA ARG A 76 32.60 27.37 -36.14
C ARG A 76 32.73 27.55 -34.62
N SER A 77 33.84 27.08 -34.08
CA SER A 77 34.29 27.34 -32.71
C SER A 77 34.46 28.84 -32.46
N PRO A 78 33.87 29.40 -31.38
CA PRO A 78 34.18 30.75 -30.93
C PRO A 78 35.56 30.79 -30.24
N PRO A 79 36.23 31.96 -30.21
CA PRO A 79 37.52 32.14 -29.56
C PRO A 79 37.42 32.02 -28.03
N SER A 80 38.34 31.26 -27.43
CA SER A 80 38.51 31.10 -25.99
C SER A 80 38.82 32.44 -25.30
N LEU A 81 37.84 32.96 -24.56
CA LEU A 81 38.07 33.97 -23.54
C LEU A 81 38.44 33.25 -22.25
N HIS A 82 39.69 33.43 -21.82
CA HIS A 82 40.17 32.98 -20.52
C HIS A 82 39.40 33.69 -19.39
N PRO A 83 38.77 32.95 -18.46
CA PRO A 83 38.27 33.55 -17.24
C PRO A 83 39.43 33.90 -16.29
N PRO A 84 39.31 34.97 -15.49
CA PRO A 84 40.30 35.32 -14.47
C PRO A 84 40.39 34.25 -13.37
N PRO A 85 41.53 34.13 -12.67
CA PRO A 85 41.69 33.19 -11.57
C PRO A 85 40.85 33.63 -10.36
N THR A 86 39.67 33.04 -10.21
CA THR A 86 38.86 33.19 -8.99
C THR A 86 39.50 32.33 -7.89
N SER A 87 40.40 32.96 -7.14
CA SER A 87 40.98 32.40 -5.91
C SER A 87 39.93 32.39 -4.81
N GLY A 88 39.50 31.21 -4.40
CA GLY A 88 38.52 31.01 -3.35
C GLY A 88 37.75 29.73 -3.56
N ALA A 89 38.32 28.60 -3.14
CA ALA A 89 37.61 27.32 -3.13
C ALA A 89 36.33 27.49 -2.28
N PRO A 90 35.13 27.28 -2.83
CA PRO A 90 33.90 27.32 -2.04
C PRO A 90 33.99 26.20 -1.00
N SER A 91 34.06 26.59 0.26
CA SER A 91 33.97 25.67 1.39
C SER A 91 32.65 24.90 1.29
N THR A 92 32.75 23.58 1.11
CA THR A 92 31.57 22.71 1.09
C THR A 92 30.80 22.93 2.40
N PRO A 93 29.54 23.39 2.35
CA PRO A 93 28.78 23.65 3.56
C PRO A 93 28.60 22.36 4.37
N PRO A 94 28.61 22.46 5.71
CA PRO A 94 28.42 21.30 6.58
C PRO A 94 27.08 20.63 6.28
N ARG A 95 27.10 19.30 6.15
CA ARG A 95 25.93 18.49 5.83
C ARG A 95 24.89 18.62 6.96
N PRO A 96 23.62 18.97 6.67
CA PRO A 96 22.60 19.12 7.71
C PRO A 96 22.32 17.77 8.39
N SER A 97 22.56 17.71 9.68
CA SER A 97 22.37 16.54 10.54
C SER A 97 20.89 16.47 10.98
N GLY A 98 20.03 15.74 10.26
CA GLY A 98 18.70 15.37 10.80
C GLY A 98 17.50 15.37 9.86
N GLY A 99 17.65 15.72 8.58
CA GLY A 99 16.58 15.57 7.58
C GLY A 99 16.65 14.23 6.83
N ASP A 100 15.60 13.93 6.07
CA ASP A 100 15.42 12.79 5.15
C ASP A 100 16.44 12.73 3.98
N GLY A 101 17.59 13.40 4.13
CA GLY A 101 18.73 13.40 3.23
C GLY A 101 18.48 14.15 1.93
N ARG A 102 17.33 14.82 1.80
CA ARG A 102 16.96 15.61 0.62
C ARG A 102 17.48 17.03 0.79
N LEU A 103 18.13 17.53 -0.25
CA LEU A 103 18.56 18.93 -0.35
C LEU A 103 18.06 19.47 -1.69
N TYR A 104 17.26 20.51 -1.63
CA TYR A 104 16.76 21.24 -2.78
C TYR A 104 17.56 22.52 -2.94
N VAL A 105 18.04 22.76 -4.15
CA VAL A 105 18.66 24.02 -4.55
C VAL A 105 17.62 24.79 -5.34
N TYR A 106 17.42 26.05 -4.96
CA TYR A 106 16.53 26.96 -5.68
C TYR A 106 17.27 28.22 -6.10
N GLN A 107 16.87 28.75 -7.25
CA GLN A 107 17.45 29.95 -7.84
C GLN A 107 16.34 30.78 -8.49
N SER A 108 16.32 32.07 -8.18
CA SER A 108 15.49 33.10 -8.77
C SER A 108 16.33 34.39 -8.94
N PRO A 109 15.84 35.42 -9.67
CA PRO A 109 16.59 36.67 -9.84
C PRO A 109 16.92 37.40 -8.53
N THR A 110 16.12 37.18 -7.48
CA THR A 110 16.26 37.89 -6.20
C THR A 110 16.81 37.02 -5.07
N ARG A 111 16.76 35.69 -5.22
CA ARG A 111 17.17 34.75 -4.17
C ARG A 111 17.77 33.48 -4.76
N ALA A 112 18.83 33.00 -4.15
CA ALA A 112 19.34 31.65 -4.36
C ALA A 112 19.67 31.05 -3.01
N GLY A 113 19.46 29.74 -2.87
CA GLY A 113 19.73 29.06 -1.61
C GLY A 113 19.50 27.57 -1.69
N GLU A 114 19.77 26.92 -0.55
CA GLU A 114 19.56 25.50 -0.34
C GLU A 114 18.56 25.33 0.80
N THR A 115 17.64 24.37 0.66
CA THR A 115 16.69 24.01 1.73
C THR A 115 16.43 22.51 1.71
N THR A 116 16.11 21.93 2.86
CA THR A 116 15.68 20.53 2.96
C THR A 116 14.18 20.36 2.66
N SER A 117 13.42 21.45 2.54
CA SER A 117 11.98 21.46 2.29
C SER A 117 11.64 21.79 0.83
N TRP A 118 10.94 20.87 0.15
CA TRP A 118 10.42 21.15 -1.19
C TRP A 118 9.44 22.31 -1.20
N ALA A 119 8.59 22.42 -0.17
CA ALA A 119 7.59 23.48 -0.09
C ALA A 119 8.23 24.87 -0.03
N GLU A 120 9.34 25.01 0.69
CA GLU A 120 10.10 26.26 0.77
C GLU A 120 10.81 26.57 -0.56
N ALA A 121 11.48 25.58 -1.17
CA ALA A 121 12.13 25.74 -2.47
C ALA A 121 11.12 26.12 -3.58
N ALA A 122 9.94 25.51 -3.56
CA ALA A 122 8.85 25.82 -4.47
C ALA A 122 8.30 27.22 -4.23
N ALA A 123 8.01 27.59 -2.98
CA ALA A 123 7.53 28.94 -2.64
C ALA A 123 8.53 30.04 -3.06
N ALA A 124 9.84 29.77 -2.96
CA ALA A 124 10.88 30.71 -3.37
C ALA A 124 10.99 30.92 -4.90
N THR A 125 10.39 30.04 -5.70
CA THR A 125 10.51 30.05 -7.17
C THR A 125 9.18 30.18 -7.91
N GLN A 126 8.07 29.87 -7.26
CA GLN A 126 6.73 29.92 -7.83
C GLN A 126 6.34 31.34 -8.23
N GLY A 127 5.93 31.53 -9.49
CA GLY A 127 5.51 32.83 -10.02
C GLY A 127 6.65 33.80 -10.35
N VAL A 128 7.91 33.41 -10.14
CA VAL A 128 9.07 34.25 -10.45
C VAL A 128 9.61 33.88 -11.84
N ALA A 129 9.71 34.86 -12.75
CA ALA A 129 10.28 34.63 -14.08
C ALA A 129 11.72 34.11 -13.98
N GLY A 130 11.98 32.92 -14.53
CA GLY A 130 13.28 32.26 -14.44
C GLY A 130 13.55 31.53 -13.12
N GLY A 131 12.58 31.48 -12.19
CA GLY A 131 12.67 30.71 -10.96
C GLY A 131 12.79 29.20 -11.24
N ARG A 132 13.77 28.54 -10.61
CA ARG A 132 14.01 27.10 -10.73
C ARG A 132 14.34 26.50 -9.38
N ALA A 133 13.67 25.40 -9.03
CA ALA A 133 14.01 24.57 -7.88
C ALA A 133 14.29 23.15 -8.37
N HIS A 134 15.36 22.53 -7.88
CA HIS A 134 15.70 21.15 -8.21
C HIS A 134 16.30 20.42 -7.00
N LEU A 135 16.14 19.10 -6.98
CA LEU A 135 16.72 18.24 -5.94
C LEU A 135 18.22 18.05 -6.24
N ALA A 136 19.08 18.68 -5.44
CA ALA A 136 20.53 18.59 -5.57
C ALA A 136 21.08 17.31 -4.96
N VAL A 137 20.56 16.90 -3.80
CA VAL A 137 20.94 15.63 -3.16
C VAL A 137 19.74 14.71 -3.16
N LYS A 138 19.81 13.67 -3.98
CA LYS A 138 18.89 12.54 -3.86
C LYS A 138 19.21 11.82 -2.55
N PRO A 139 18.19 11.47 -1.75
CA PRO A 139 18.44 10.65 -0.58
C PRO A 139 19.06 9.36 -1.09
N SER A 140 20.21 8.96 -0.52
CA SER A 140 20.79 7.67 -0.89
C SER A 140 19.73 6.65 -0.53
N LYS A 141 19.20 5.93 -1.53
CA LYS A 141 18.25 4.85 -1.25
C LYS A 141 18.98 3.94 -0.27
N ALA A 142 18.46 3.83 0.96
CA ALA A 142 18.98 2.89 1.92
C ALA A 142 19.10 1.56 1.16
N ARG A 143 20.31 0.99 1.12
CA ARG A 143 20.52 -0.26 0.40
C ARG A 143 19.55 -1.25 1.04
N HIS A 144 18.45 -1.57 0.36
CA HIS A 144 17.48 -2.52 0.87
C HIS A 144 18.27 -3.77 1.25
N ARG A 145 18.25 -4.13 2.53
CA ARG A 145 18.88 -5.36 3.00
C ARG A 145 18.33 -6.47 2.12
N LYS A 146 19.22 -7.30 1.56
CA LYS A 146 18.80 -8.45 0.75
C LYS A 146 17.84 -9.27 1.61
N LYS A 147 16.58 -9.33 1.18
CA LYS A 147 15.54 -10.10 1.86
C LYS A 147 15.93 -11.57 1.78
N ARG A 148 15.89 -12.27 2.90
CA ARG A 148 16.34 -13.67 3.02
C ARG A 148 15.19 -14.66 3.03
N ALA A 149 13.98 -14.21 3.30
CA ALA A 149 12.81 -15.07 3.29
C ALA A 149 11.57 -14.28 2.84
N TYR A 150 10.56 -14.99 2.37
CA TYR A 150 9.30 -14.44 1.89
C TYR A 150 8.14 -15.20 2.53
N ALA A 151 7.20 -14.48 3.14
CA ALA A 151 5.91 -15.04 3.55
C ALA A 151 4.89 -14.73 2.46
N VAL A 152 4.25 -15.77 1.93
CA VAL A 152 3.12 -15.68 1.02
C VAL A 152 1.87 -15.93 1.83
N PHE A 153 1.07 -14.88 2.05
CA PHE A 153 -0.18 -14.97 2.80
C PHE A 153 -1.30 -15.43 1.88
N PHE A 154 -1.39 -14.80 0.70
CA PHE A 154 -2.39 -15.07 -0.31
C PHE A 154 -1.67 -15.46 -1.60
N GLY A 155 -1.93 -16.64 -2.12
CA GLY A 155 -1.24 -17.20 -3.28
C GLY A 155 -1.68 -18.63 -3.57
N ARG A 156 -1.10 -19.29 -4.57
CA ARG A 156 -1.42 -20.69 -4.90
C ARG A 156 -1.12 -21.63 -3.75
N ILE A 157 0.04 -21.44 -3.10
CA ILE A 157 0.46 -22.17 -1.92
C ILE A 157 0.96 -21.13 -0.90
N PRO A 158 0.11 -20.70 0.05
CA PRO A 158 0.55 -19.88 1.17
C PRO A 158 1.62 -20.60 1.99
N GLY A 159 2.59 -19.84 2.51
CA GLY A 159 3.70 -20.40 3.29
C GLY A 159 4.90 -19.47 3.35
N VAL A 160 5.99 -19.98 3.91
CA VAL A 160 7.28 -19.27 4.02
C VAL A 160 8.29 -19.90 3.08
N TYR A 161 9.08 -19.07 2.41
CA TYR A 161 10.04 -19.46 1.39
C TYR A 161 11.38 -18.78 1.62
N ASP A 162 12.49 -19.52 1.53
CA ASP A 162 13.87 -19.01 1.72
C ASP A 162 14.38 -18.13 0.57
N SER A 163 13.66 -18.09 -0.55
CA SER A 163 14.09 -17.34 -1.73
C SER A 163 12.90 -16.92 -2.60
N TRP A 164 13.19 -16.21 -3.68
CA TRP A 164 12.18 -15.72 -4.62
C TRP A 164 11.47 -16.78 -5.52
N PRO A 165 11.73 -18.11 -5.48
CA PRO A 165 10.80 -19.10 -6.05
C PRO A 165 9.36 -18.97 -5.54
N ALA A 166 9.14 -18.23 -4.42
CA ALA A 166 7.82 -17.72 -4.02
C ALA A 166 7.06 -17.02 -5.16
N GLU A 167 7.74 -16.47 -6.19
CA GLU A 167 7.10 -15.89 -7.37
C GLU A 167 6.11 -16.86 -8.02
N ALA A 168 6.44 -18.15 -8.12
CA ALA A 168 5.56 -19.14 -8.71
C ALA A 168 4.22 -19.28 -7.97
N GLN A 169 4.19 -18.90 -6.69
CA GLN A 169 3.02 -18.97 -5.83
C GLN A 169 2.15 -17.70 -5.90
N VAL A 170 2.75 -16.57 -6.26
CA VAL A 170 2.02 -15.29 -6.37
C VAL A 170 1.66 -14.95 -7.82
N LYS A 171 2.43 -15.45 -8.79
CA LYS A 171 2.27 -15.12 -10.21
C LYS A 171 0.97 -15.71 -10.77
N GLY A 172 0.08 -14.80 -11.18
CA GLY A 172 -1.24 -15.16 -11.72
C GLY A 172 -2.26 -15.55 -10.65
N ALA A 173 -1.89 -15.63 -9.37
CA ALA A 173 -2.84 -15.70 -8.28
C ALA A 173 -3.41 -14.30 -8.04
N ARG A 174 -4.75 -14.17 -8.05
CA ARG A 174 -5.42 -12.88 -7.82
C ARG A 174 -6.50 -13.04 -6.76
N PRO A 175 -6.41 -12.32 -5.63
CA PRO A 175 -5.31 -11.45 -5.25
C PRO A 175 -4.14 -12.20 -4.59
N ALA A 176 -2.90 -11.83 -4.91
CA ALA A 176 -1.72 -12.34 -4.19
C ALA A 176 -1.20 -11.30 -3.19
N VAL A 177 -0.87 -11.74 -1.98
CA VAL A 177 -0.30 -10.92 -0.89
C VAL A 177 0.90 -11.65 -0.34
N HIS A 178 2.05 -10.98 -0.40
CA HIS A 178 3.31 -11.52 0.09
C HIS A 178 4.18 -10.39 0.64
N GLN A 179 5.06 -10.72 1.57
CA GLN A 179 6.03 -9.79 2.14
C GLN A 179 7.37 -10.51 2.29
N GLY A 180 8.46 -9.82 1.97
CA GLY A 180 9.80 -10.35 2.21
C GLY A 180 10.42 -9.78 3.48
N TYR A 181 11.17 -10.63 4.19
CA TYR A 181 11.74 -10.39 5.51
C TYR A 181 13.26 -10.56 5.50
N VAL A 182 13.92 -9.99 6.51
CA VAL A 182 15.38 -10.05 6.68
C VAL A 182 15.86 -11.40 7.20
N SER A 183 15.01 -12.12 7.95
CA SER A 183 15.28 -13.47 8.48
C SER A 183 14.11 -14.42 8.20
N HIS A 184 14.42 -15.71 8.11
CA HIS A 184 13.42 -16.78 7.99
C HIS A 184 12.49 -16.84 9.20
N GLU A 185 13.05 -16.70 10.41
CA GLU A 185 12.28 -16.65 11.66
C GLU A 185 11.22 -15.54 11.67
N ALA A 186 11.58 -14.33 11.20
CA ALA A 186 10.62 -13.22 11.10
C ALA A 186 9.51 -13.50 10.09
N ALA A 187 9.84 -14.11 8.94
CA ALA A 187 8.84 -14.53 7.96
C ALA A 187 7.88 -15.59 8.53
N HIS A 188 8.42 -16.54 9.31
CA HIS A 188 7.63 -17.58 9.98
C HIS A 188 6.70 -17.02 11.05
N ALA A 189 7.20 -16.15 11.95
CA ALA A 189 6.37 -15.50 12.95
C ALA A 189 5.25 -14.67 12.31
N ALA A 190 5.56 -13.94 11.24
CA ALA A 190 4.56 -13.19 10.48
C ALA A 190 3.51 -14.10 9.84
N PHE A 191 3.93 -15.20 9.22
CA PHE A 191 3.01 -16.16 8.61
C PHE A 191 2.11 -16.85 9.64
N GLN A 192 2.68 -17.32 10.77
CA GLN A 192 1.90 -17.92 11.86
C GLN A 192 0.86 -16.95 12.43
N PHE A 193 1.26 -15.70 12.68
CA PHE A 193 0.33 -14.67 13.11
C PHE A 193 -0.82 -14.49 12.11
N ALA A 194 -0.52 -14.47 10.81
CA ALA A 194 -1.56 -14.40 9.79
C ALA A 194 -2.47 -15.64 9.78
N VAL A 195 -1.95 -16.85 10.02
CA VAL A 195 -2.77 -18.07 10.15
C VAL A 195 -3.74 -17.96 11.33
N GLU A 196 -3.25 -17.53 12.50
CA GLU A 196 -4.06 -17.36 13.72
C GLU A 196 -5.20 -16.35 13.52
N HIS A 197 -5.01 -15.36 12.66
CA HIS A 197 -6.00 -14.33 12.35
C HIS A 197 -6.87 -14.67 11.12
N GLY A 198 -6.70 -15.84 10.52
CA GLY A 198 -7.43 -16.23 9.30
C GLY A 198 -7.03 -15.41 8.06
N TRP A 199 -5.86 -14.79 8.07
CA TRP A 199 -5.28 -13.98 6.99
C TRP A 199 -4.36 -14.79 6.07
N THR A 200 -4.68 -16.05 5.85
CA THR A 200 -4.01 -16.88 4.84
C THR A 200 -5.05 -17.51 3.94
N ARG A 201 -4.75 -17.56 2.64
CA ARG A 201 -5.72 -18.08 1.66
C ARG A 201 -5.06 -18.61 0.41
N VAL A 202 -5.52 -19.79 -0.02
CA VAL A 202 -5.23 -20.32 -1.35
C VAL A 202 -6.01 -19.53 -2.40
N CYS A 203 -5.30 -18.96 -3.36
CA CYS A 203 -5.87 -18.18 -4.45
C CYS A 203 -5.66 -18.93 -5.77
N ASP A 204 -6.77 -19.35 -6.36
CA ASP A 204 -6.76 -19.93 -7.69
C ASP A 204 -6.51 -18.85 -8.75
N SER A 205 -6.07 -19.26 -9.93
CA SER A 205 -5.92 -18.36 -11.08
C SER A 205 -7.26 -17.92 -11.69
N SER A 206 -8.39 -18.45 -11.20
CA SER A 206 -9.70 -18.10 -11.72
C SER A 206 -10.07 -16.67 -11.32
N PRO A 207 -10.39 -15.78 -12.26
CA PRO A 207 -10.84 -14.42 -11.99
C PRO A 207 -12.31 -14.41 -11.54
N THR A 208 -12.71 -15.33 -10.66
CA THR A 208 -14.07 -15.35 -10.13
C THR A 208 -14.26 -14.04 -9.37
N PRO A 209 -15.17 -13.14 -9.82
CA PRO A 209 -15.40 -11.89 -9.13
C PRO A 209 -15.87 -12.24 -7.73
N LEU A 210 -15.07 -11.86 -6.73
CA LEU A 210 -15.45 -12.01 -5.34
C LEU A 210 -16.75 -11.23 -5.13
N ARG A 211 -17.75 -11.91 -4.59
CA ARG A 211 -18.98 -11.26 -4.16
C ARG A 211 -18.79 -10.82 -2.72
N PHE A 212 -19.45 -9.73 -2.37
CA PHE A 212 -19.31 -9.15 -1.03
C PHE A 212 -20.67 -8.66 -0.54
N THR A 213 -20.89 -8.78 0.75
CA THR A 213 -21.88 -7.96 1.45
C THR A 213 -21.17 -6.80 2.13
N VAL A 214 -21.86 -5.67 2.21
CA VAL A 214 -21.34 -4.46 2.83
C VAL A 214 -22.30 -4.06 3.93
N GLU A 215 -21.80 -4.04 5.16
CA GLU A 215 -22.59 -3.72 6.35
C GLU A 215 -22.00 -2.49 7.04
N ALA A 216 -22.86 -1.67 7.63
CA ALA A 216 -22.39 -0.55 8.45
C ALA A 216 -21.73 -1.11 9.71
N ALA A 217 -20.53 -0.62 10.03
CA ALA A 217 -19.89 -1.02 11.27
C ALA A 217 -20.70 -0.46 12.46
N PRO A 218 -21.05 -1.28 13.47
CA PRO A 218 -21.71 -0.78 14.66
C PRO A 218 -20.87 0.31 15.34
N LEU A 219 -21.52 1.41 15.74
CA LEU A 219 -20.86 2.47 16.51
C LEU A 219 -20.30 1.88 17.81
N GLY A 220 -19.01 2.10 18.06
CA GLY A 220 -18.33 1.71 19.30
C GLY A 220 -17.84 0.26 19.39
N ALA A 221 -18.09 -0.62 18.41
CA ALA A 221 -17.69 -2.03 18.51
C ALA A 221 -16.42 -2.40 17.72
N LEU A 222 -15.80 -1.45 17.01
CA LEU A 222 -14.58 -1.76 16.28
C LEU A 222 -13.38 -1.69 17.23
N PRO A 223 -12.63 -2.79 17.40
CA PRO A 223 -11.40 -2.76 18.16
C PRO A 223 -10.45 -1.79 17.46
N ILE A 224 -10.13 -0.67 18.10
CA ILE A 224 -8.96 0.10 17.71
C ILE A 224 -7.79 -0.81 18.05
N PRO A 225 -7.00 -1.29 17.07
CA PRO A 225 -5.86 -2.13 17.39
C PRO A 225 -4.98 -1.34 18.34
N THR A 226 -4.91 -1.80 19.59
CA THR A 226 -3.83 -1.42 20.48
C THR A 226 -2.55 -1.81 19.74
N ALA A 227 -1.53 -0.96 19.83
CA ALA A 227 -0.26 -1.13 19.13
C ALA A 227 0.50 -2.34 19.71
N THR A 228 -0.08 -3.51 19.59
CA THR A 228 0.49 -4.79 19.95
C THR A 228 1.66 -5.01 19.01
N THR A 229 2.74 -5.55 19.53
CA THR A 229 3.94 -5.97 18.80
C THR A 229 3.57 -7.02 17.76
N ASN A 230 3.00 -6.58 16.64
CA ASN A 230 2.55 -7.48 15.59
C ASN A 230 3.78 -7.87 14.75
N PRO A 231 4.13 -9.16 14.67
CA PRO A 231 5.28 -9.64 13.88
C PRO A 231 5.13 -9.37 12.37
N LEU A 232 3.95 -8.95 11.91
CA LEU A 232 3.74 -8.45 10.55
C LEU A 232 4.46 -7.12 10.27
N HIS A 233 4.91 -6.40 11.31
CA HIS A 233 5.71 -5.20 11.13
C HIS A 233 7.07 -5.58 10.52
N GLY A 234 7.20 -5.32 9.23
CA GLY A 234 8.51 -5.15 8.63
C GLY A 234 9.20 -3.89 9.17
N GLU A 235 10.21 -3.41 8.45
CA GLU A 235 10.75 -2.07 8.67
C GLU A 235 9.58 -1.08 8.53
N SER A 236 9.14 -0.49 9.64
CA SER A 236 7.96 0.36 9.64
C SER A 236 8.31 1.67 8.94
N ASP A 237 7.50 2.05 7.96
CA ASP A 237 7.69 3.32 7.24
C ASP A 237 7.32 4.55 8.12
N GLY A 238 7.02 4.33 9.41
CA GLY A 238 6.50 5.35 10.32
C GLY A 238 5.08 5.81 10.00
N LEU A 239 4.38 5.10 9.12
CA LEU A 239 3.03 5.43 8.66
C LEU A 239 1.97 4.58 9.38
N TRP A 240 0.84 5.23 9.66
CA TRP A 240 -0.37 4.62 10.20
C TRP A 240 -1.46 4.62 9.13
N TYR A 241 -2.23 3.54 9.02
CA TYR A 241 -3.24 3.37 8.00
C TYR A 241 -4.62 3.25 8.63
N ALA A 242 -5.56 4.13 8.29
CA ALA A 242 -6.96 4.01 8.66
C ALA A 242 -7.74 3.36 7.51
N VAL A 243 -8.33 2.19 7.74
CA VAL A 243 -9.19 1.48 6.77
C VAL A 243 -10.64 1.74 7.15
N PHE A 244 -11.36 2.52 6.35
CA PHE A 244 -12.76 2.84 6.60
C PHE A 244 -13.69 1.77 6.02
N CYS A 245 -13.36 1.24 4.85
CA CYS A 245 -14.11 0.15 4.22
C CYS A 245 -13.15 -1.02 3.94
N GLY A 246 -13.42 -2.18 4.53
CA GLY A 246 -12.54 -3.35 4.47
C GLY A 246 -13.14 -4.57 5.17
N VAL A 247 -12.43 -5.71 5.14
CA VAL A 247 -12.84 -6.93 5.87
C VAL A 247 -12.91 -6.65 7.37
N THR A 248 -11.85 -6.03 7.90
CA THR A 248 -11.82 -5.47 9.24
C THR A 248 -11.47 -4.00 9.09
N PRO A 249 -12.41 -3.07 9.26
CA PRO A 249 -12.07 -1.64 9.33
C PRO A 249 -11.36 -1.32 10.65
N GLY A 250 -10.38 -0.43 10.62
CA GLY A 250 -9.57 -0.11 11.79
C GLY A 250 -8.34 0.74 11.50
N ILE A 251 -7.46 0.87 12.49
CA ILE A 251 -6.18 1.57 12.40
C ILE A 251 -5.02 0.56 12.44
N TYR A 252 -4.16 0.59 11.44
CA TYR A 252 -3.06 -0.36 11.26
C TYR A 252 -1.71 0.34 11.30
N GLY A 253 -0.71 -0.35 11.85
CA GLY A 253 0.68 0.12 11.91
C GLY A 253 1.51 -0.30 10.69
N SER A 254 0.96 -1.15 9.82
CA SER A 254 1.69 -1.68 8.67
C SER A 254 0.86 -1.67 7.37
N ALA A 255 1.56 -1.48 6.24
CA ALA A 255 0.97 -1.58 4.92
C ALA A 255 0.51 -3.02 4.60
N LEU A 256 1.11 -4.02 5.25
CA LEU A 256 0.75 -5.42 5.08
C LEU A 256 -0.62 -5.72 5.71
N GLU A 257 -0.87 -5.29 6.95
CA GLU A 257 -2.19 -5.40 7.58
C GLU A 257 -3.27 -4.67 6.77
N LEU A 258 -2.94 -3.45 6.29
CA LEU A 258 -3.82 -2.72 5.37
C LEU A 258 -4.17 -3.58 4.16
N SER A 259 -3.16 -4.18 3.52
CA SER A 259 -3.35 -5.03 2.34
C SER A 259 -4.24 -6.23 2.68
N LEU A 260 -3.94 -6.97 3.75
CA LEU A 260 -4.73 -8.13 4.17
C LEU A 260 -6.22 -7.80 4.43
N ASN A 261 -6.51 -6.57 4.90
CA ASN A 261 -7.88 -6.14 5.19
C ASN A 261 -8.60 -5.47 4.00
N THR A 262 -7.91 -5.17 2.90
CA THR A 262 -8.48 -4.47 1.73
C THR A 262 -8.36 -5.24 0.42
N VAL A 263 -7.58 -6.32 0.42
CA VAL A 263 -7.21 -7.02 -0.79
C VAL A 263 -8.43 -7.66 -1.48
N GLY A 264 -8.52 -7.47 -2.80
CA GLY A 264 -9.61 -8.01 -3.61
C GLY A 264 -10.94 -7.26 -3.47
N LEU A 265 -11.02 -6.24 -2.60
CA LEU A 265 -12.23 -5.45 -2.39
C LEU A 265 -12.25 -4.25 -3.35
N SER A 266 -13.24 -4.18 -4.24
CA SER A 266 -13.42 -3.02 -5.13
C SER A 266 -13.89 -1.75 -4.41
N CYS A 267 -14.46 -1.90 -3.21
CA CYS A 267 -15.00 -0.81 -2.40
C CYS A 267 -14.10 -0.46 -1.20
N ALA A 268 -12.89 -1.01 -1.11
CA ALA A 268 -11.99 -0.67 -0.02
C ALA A 268 -11.62 0.82 -0.04
N THR A 269 -11.69 1.45 1.12
CA THR A 269 -11.31 2.86 1.30
C THR A 269 -10.40 2.99 2.52
N TYR A 270 -9.28 3.66 2.33
CA TYR A 270 -8.30 3.85 3.39
C TYR A 270 -7.53 5.16 3.23
N SER A 271 -6.80 5.57 4.27
CA SER A 271 -5.88 6.71 4.24
C SER A 271 -4.66 6.45 5.13
N SER A 272 -3.52 7.02 4.76
CA SER A 272 -2.27 6.93 5.53
C SER A 272 -1.95 8.24 6.25
N PHE A 273 -1.33 8.14 7.43
CA PHE A 273 -1.01 9.27 8.30
C PHE A 273 0.40 9.09 8.86
N SER A 274 1.08 10.20 9.15
CA SER A 274 2.39 10.18 9.82
C SER A 274 2.30 9.97 11.34
N SER A 275 1.10 10.05 11.93
CA SER A 275 0.91 9.80 13.37
C SER A 275 -0.34 8.99 13.64
N ARG A 276 -0.28 8.19 14.72
CA ARG A 276 -1.39 7.36 15.21
C ARG A 276 -2.60 8.22 15.55
N ASP A 277 -2.39 9.32 16.25
CA ASP A 277 -3.47 10.21 16.70
C ASP A 277 -4.19 10.90 15.53
N ALA A 278 -3.46 11.20 14.44
CA ALA A 278 -4.09 11.72 13.23
C ALA A 278 -4.97 10.65 12.56
N ALA A 279 -4.49 9.41 12.49
CA ALA A 279 -5.25 8.28 11.95
C ALA A 279 -6.53 8.01 12.79
N ILE A 280 -6.40 7.95 14.12
CA ILE A 280 -7.52 7.75 15.05
C ILE A 280 -8.58 8.84 14.86
N ARG A 281 -8.20 10.12 14.92
CA ARG A 281 -9.15 11.23 14.76
C ARG A 281 -9.89 11.17 13.43
N LYS A 282 -9.20 10.79 12.34
CA LYS A 282 -9.84 10.66 11.02
C LYS A 282 -10.81 9.48 10.98
N PHE A 283 -10.45 8.36 11.60
CA PHE A 283 -11.29 7.18 11.66
C PHE A 283 -12.53 7.39 12.53
N GLU A 284 -12.41 8.02 13.69
CA GLU A 284 -13.55 8.39 14.54
C GLU A 284 -14.50 9.35 13.82
N ALA A 285 -13.97 10.32 13.07
CA ALA A 285 -14.79 11.19 12.23
C ALA A 285 -15.56 10.38 11.16
N ALA A 286 -14.89 9.48 10.45
CA ALA A 286 -15.52 8.60 9.48
C ALA A 286 -16.59 7.69 10.10
N GLN A 287 -16.39 7.23 11.33
CA GLN A 287 -17.36 6.42 12.06
C GLN A 287 -18.62 7.23 12.43
N ARG A 288 -18.46 8.47 12.90
CA ARG A 288 -19.58 9.39 13.16
C ARG A 288 -20.37 9.70 11.89
N ASP A 289 -19.69 9.79 10.75
CA ASP A 289 -20.30 10.08 9.45
C ASP A 289 -20.90 8.82 8.76
N GLY A 290 -20.84 7.64 9.39
CA GLY A 290 -21.35 6.39 8.82
C GLY A 290 -20.58 5.89 7.59
N LEU A 291 -19.33 6.34 7.42
CA LEU A 291 -18.47 5.96 6.30
C LEU A 291 -17.73 4.64 6.54
N VAL A 292 -17.69 4.17 7.80
CA VAL A 292 -17.01 2.93 8.17
C VAL A 292 -17.90 1.72 7.90
N LYS A 293 -17.41 0.80 7.05
CA LYS A 293 -18.18 -0.34 6.54
C LYS A 293 -17.38 -1.63 6.59
N ILE A 294 -18.00 -2.68 7.12
CA ILE A 294 -17.45 -4.04 7.14
C ILE A 294 -17.85 -4.71 5.82
N VAL A 295 -16.87 -5.31 5.15
CA VAL A 295 -17.06 -6.00 3.88
C VAL A 295 -16.84 -7.49 4.10
N THR A 296 -17.91 -8.27 4.06
CA THR A 296 -17.83 -9.71 4.23
C THR A 296 -17.70 -10.37 2.85
N PRO A 297 -16.59 -11.04 2.54
CA PRO A 297 -16.47 -11.81 1.32
C PRO A 297 -17.40 -13.01 1.34
N LEU A 298 -18.15 -13.19 0.25
CA LEU A 298 -18.95 -14.36 -0.01
C LEU A 298 -18.11 -15.32 -0.86
N TYR A 299 -17.75 -16.46 -0.25
CA TYR A 299 -16.99 -17.52 -0.90
C TYR A 299 -17.91 -18.63 -1.39
#